data_AF-A0A9E3SSB9-F1
#
_entry.id   AF-A0A9E3SSB9-F1
#
_cell.length_a   1.000
_cell.length_b   1.000
_cell.length_c   1.000
_cell.angle_alpha   90.00
_cell.angle_beta   90.00
_cell.angle_gamma   90.00
#
_symmetry.space_group_name_H-M   'P 1'
#
loop_
_entity.id
_entity.type
_entity.pdbx_description
1 polymer ?
#
loop_
_entity_poly.entity_id
_entity_poly.type
_entity_poly.pdbx_seq_one_letter_code
_entity_poly.pdbx_strand_id
1 'polypeptide(L)'
;MAEEIFATIELQGWYSMKIMKLGFLVLTVTLVLSIVGWLPNAEPAIAAYAQDDAGLTSMPVAEPPVLDGLADDGVWADAPAVEVSTRRGANAGDTTITLQSVYSEDRVYFLIQWDDPTQSFLRSPWEMQADGTWAQLKDPEDKGGDNNVWYEDKLAIIWPINNSIADFEYDGCGVACHRSSEGDPKPYGNKYTENEGEMGDIWHWKSVRNLNQMHDQYLDNTPYSADTPEAGRHSDPSDSGGYHNNINEDKTAPAFMPAGDFPHDGSPGFILESEAVPFDPSVFQAGDRLPGIVISEFVGDGGDISAGWTWADGMWTLEIGRALVTGSEFDVQFDDLAATYYFGIANFDNAQVRHSFARDPMAFVFQQ
;
A
#
# COMPACT_ATOMS: atom_id res chain seq x y z
N MET A 1 5.15 -75.28 -10.11
CA MET A 1 5.11 -74.05 -9.30
C MET A 1 5.16 -72.92 -10.30
N ALA A 2 4.05 -72.61 -10.97
CA ALA A 2 2.89 -71.81 -10.51
C ALA A 2 3.29 -70.34 -10.32
N GLU A 3 2.68 -69.33 -10.93
CA GLU A 3 1.61 -69.19 -11.95
C GLU A 3 1.66 -67.69 -12.34
N GLU A 4 2.11 -67.37 -13.55
CA GLU A 4 1.38 -66.78 -14.69
C GLU A 4 0.67 -65.41 -14.55
N ILE A 5 0.88 -64.66 -15.64
CA ILE A 5 0.55 -63.28 -16.01
C ILE A 5 -0.87 -63.23 -16.62
N PHE A 6 -1.54 -62.07 -16.67
CA PHE A 6 -2.09 -61.45 -17.90
C PHE A 6 -3.11 -60.34 -17.62
N ALA A 7 -3.13 -59.41 -18.56
CA ALA A 7 -3.95 -58.22 -18.66
C ALA A 7 -5.28 -58.45 -19.42
N THR A 8 -6.15 -57.44 -19.30
CA THR A 8 -7.13 -56.90 -20.28
C THR A 8 -8.49 -57.59 -20.53
N ILE A 9 -9.48 -56.71 -20.77
CA ILE A 9 -10.76 -56.82 -21.53
C ILE A 9 -12.09 -56.77 -20.72
N GLU A 10 -12.71 -55.57 -20.78
CA GLU A 10 -14.09 -55.25 -21.21
C GLU A 10 -15.16 -56.37 -21.38
N LEU A 11 -16.38 -56.16 -20.85
CA LEU A 11 -17.68 -56.09 -21.56
C LEU A 11 -18.90 -56.39 -20.67
N GLN A 12 -19.84 -55.44 -20.66
CA GLN A 12 -21.30 -55.56 -20.78
C GLN A 12 -22.08 -56.71 -20.10
N GLY A 13 -22.93 -56.29 -19.16
CA GLY A 13 -24.37 -56.59 -19.14
C GLY A 13 -24.83 -57.91 -18.50
N TRP A 14 -25.91 -57.86 -17.72
CA TRP A 14 -27.26 -58.26 -18.14
C TRP A 14 -28.22 -58.16 -16.94
N TYR A 15 -29.41 -57.65 -17.23
CA TYR A 15 -30.56 -57.53 -16.35
C TYR A 15 -31.01 -58.89 -15.79
N SER A 16 -31.53 -58.89 -14.56
CA SER A 16 -32.55 -59.87 -14.17
C SER A 16 -33.72 -59.17 -13.47
N MET A 17 -34.87 -59.33 -14.10
CA MET A 17 -36.15 -58.72 -13.83
C MET A 17 -36.95 -59.66 -12.91
N LYS A 18 -37.48 -59.17 -11.78
CA LYS A 18 -38.56 -59.84 -11.06
C LYS A 18 -39.87 -59.09 -11.27
N ILE A 19 -40.81 -59.81 -11.87
CA ILE A 19 -42.18 -59.42 -12.19
C ILE A 19 -43.04 -59.55 -10.93
N MET A 20 -43.88 -58.56 -10.63
CA MET A 20 -45.09 -58.77 -9.83
C MET A 20 -46.29 -58.02 -10.43
N LYS A 21 -47.41 -58.75 -10.53
CA LYS A 21 -48.67 -58.46 -11.22
C LYS A 21 -49.41 -57.23 -10.64
N LEU A 22 -49.82 -56.29 -11.48
CA LEU A 22 -51.14 -56.12 -12.13
C LEU A 22 -52.19 -55.40 -11.28
N GLY A 23 -52.55 -54.18 -11.69
CA GLY A 23 -53.72 -53.44 -11.24
C GLY A 23 -53.95 -52.25 -12.18
N PHE A 24 -54.91 -52.37 -13.08
CA PHE A 24 -55.34 -51.31 -13.99
C PHE A 24 -55.96 -50.15 -13.19
N LEU A 25 -55.39 -48.96 -13.29
CA LEU A 25 -56.06 -47.70 -12.98
C LEU A 25 -55.79 -46.72 -14.11
N VAL A 26 -56.85 -46.36 -14.83
CA VAL A 26 -56.82 -45.27 -15.82
C VAL A 26 -56.75 -43.97 -15.03
N LEU A 27 -55.62 -43.27 -15.12
CA LEU A 27 -55.51 -41.89 -14.65
C LEU A 27 -54.78 -41.06 -15.72
N THR A 28 -55.43 -39.97 -16.08
CA THR A 28 -55.03 -38.91 -17.01
C THR A 28 -53.53 -38.65 -17.13
N VAL A 29 -53.00 -38.75 -18.36
CA VAL A 29 -51.65 -38.26 -18.69
C VAL A 29 -51.69 -36.74 -18.77
N THR A 30 -51.24 -36.08 -17.71
CA THR A 30 -50.79 -34.69 -17.79
C THR A 30 -49.32 -34.72 -18.21
N LEU A 31 -49.04 -34.35 -19.46
CA LEU A 31 -47.69 -34.20 -19.97
C LEU A 31 -47.05 -32.97 -19.28
N VAL A 32 -46.33 -33.19 -18.19
CA VAL A 32 -45.42 -32.18 -17.63
C VAL A 32 -44.13 -32.26 -18.44
N LEU A 33 -43.94 -31.33 -19.38
CA LEU A 33 -42.62 -31.04 -19.91
C LEU A 33 -41.78 -30.50 -18.74
N SER A 34 -40.91 -31.33 -18.19
CA SER A 34 -39.79 -30.89 -17.37
C SER A 34 -38.79 -30.19 -18.29
N ILE A 35 -38.96 -28.87 -18.46
CA ILE A 35 -37.89 -27.99 -18.88
C ILE A 35 -36.86 -28.07 -17.75
N VAL A 36 -35.76 -28.80 -17.96
CA VAL A 36 -34.55 -28.62 -17.17
C VAL A 36 -34.00 -27.26 -17.59
N GLY A 37 -34.49 -26.23 -16.89
CA GLY A 37 -33.92 -24.90 -16.97
C GLY A 37 -32.49 -24.99 -16.48
N TRP A 38 -31.55 -24.67 -17.35
CA TRP A 38 -30.18 -24.36 -16.96
C TRP A 38 -30.26 -23.13 -16.05
N LEU A 39 -30.29 -23.35 -14.73
CA LEU A 39 -30.12 -22.27 -13.77
C LEU A 39 -28.62 -21.96 -13.78
N PRO A 40 -28.17 -20.78 -14.23
CA PRO A 40 -26.82 -20.36 -13.93
C PRO A 40 -26.69 -20.39 -12.40
N ASN A 41 -25.60 -20.97 -11.90
CA ASN A 41 -25.23 -20.85 -10.50
C ASN A 41 -25.24 -19.36 -10.15
N ALA A 42 -26.26 -18.91 -9.44
CA ALA A 42 -26.25 -17.58 -8.86
C ALA A 42 -25.14 -17.62 -7.81
N GLU A 43 -24.01 -16.98 -8.13
CA GLU A 43 -23.04 -16.60 -7.13
C GLU A 43 -23.77 -15.88 -5.99
N PRO A 44 -23.40 -16.11 -4.72
CA PRO A 44 -24.02 -15.38 -3.63
C PRO A 44 -23.85 -13.89 -3.92
N ALA A 45 -24.96 -13.16 -4.00
CA ALA A 45 -24.93 -11.72 -4.16
C ALA A 45 -24.04 -11.16 -3.04
N ILE A 46 -22.89 -10.61 -3.43
CA ILE A 46 -22.09 -9.77 -2.55
C ILE A 46 -23.04 -8.65 -2.14
N ALA A 47 -23.28 -8.51 -0.84
CA ALA A 47 -24.04 -7.38 -0.33
C ALA A 47 -23.38 -6.12 -0.89
N ALA A 48 -24.12 -5.32 -1.65
CA ALA A 48 -23.68 -3.99 -2.03
C ALA A 48 -23.37 -3.25 -0.73
N TYR A 49 -22.09 -2.91 -0.53
CA TYR A 49 -21.71 -2.02 0.55
C TYR A 49 -22.31 -0.66 0.21
N ALA A 50 -23.15 -0.14 1.09
CA ALA A 50 -23.55 1.25 1.01
C ALA A 50 -22.29 2.07 1.30
N GLN A 51 -21.74 2.70 0.26
CA GLN A 51 -20.77 3.77 0.39
C GLN A 51 -21.58 4.99 0.83
N ASP A 52 -21.20 5.62 1.95
CA ASP A 52 -21.72 6.95 2.26
C ASP A 52 -21.27 7.87 1.11
N ASP A 53 -22.22 8.57 0.47
CA ASP A 53 -22.01 9.57 -0.60
C ASP A 53 -21.14 10.78 -0.15
N ALA A 54 -20.42 10.69 0.98
CA ALA A 54 -19.63 11.77 1.55
C ALA A 54 -18.18 11.73 1.03
N GLY A 55 -17.93 12.47 -0.06
CA GLY A 55 -16.56 12.79 -0.47
C GLY A 55 -15.84 13.63 0.59
N LEU A 56 -14.50 13.58 0.58
CA LEU A 56 -13.66 14.45 1.41
C LEU A 56 -13.82 15.90 0.93
N THR A 57 -14.20 16.80 1.83
CA THR A 57 -14.36 18.23 1.53
C THR A 57 -13.25 19.02 2.21
N SER A 58 -12.49 19.78 1.43
CA SER A 58 -11.48 20.71 1.94
C SER A 58 -12.12 22.03 2.33
N MET A 59 -12.00 22.43 3.60
CA MET A 59 -12.57 23.69 4.11
C MET A 59 -11.58 24.85 4.00
N PRO A 60 -12.01 26.07 3.62
CA PRO A 60 -11.11 27.22 3.51
C PRO A 60 -10.70 27.71 4.90
N VAL A 61 -9.41 27.98 5.08
CA VAL A 61 -8.84 28.52 6.33
C VAL A 61 -7.98 29.75 6.05
N ALA A 62 -8.00 30.69 7.00
CA ALA A 62 -7.16 31.89 6.91
C ALA A 62 -5.73 31.63 7.40
N GLU A 63 -5.59 30.81 8.45
CA GLU A 63 -4.30 30.39 9.02
C GLU A 63 -4.14 28.89 8.78
N PRO A 64 -3.03 28.43 8.19
CA PRO A 64 -2.79 27.02 7.95
C PRO A 64 -2.49 26.27 9.26
N PRO A 65 -2.73 24.94 9.30
CA PRO A 65 -2.31 24.12 10.43
C PRO A 65 -0.78 24.04 10.53
N VAL A 66 -0.28 23.75 11.72
CA VAL A 66 1.10 23.35 11.95
C VAL A 66 1.21 21.86 11.61
N LEU A 67 2.21 21.49 10.83
CA LEU A 67 2.41 20.08 10.45
C LEU A 67 3.33 19.41 11.46
N ASP A 68 2.79 19.00 12.60
CA ASP A 68 3.55 18.35 13.69
C ASP A 68 3.00 16.97 14.11
N GLY A 69 1.86 16.58 13.54
CA GLY A 69 1.22 15.30 13.77
C GLY A 69 0.46 15.24 15.09
N LEU A 70 0.08 16.37 15.69
CA LEU A 70 -0.67 16.41 16.95
C LEU A 70 -2.19 16.59 16.75
N ALA A 71 -2.62 17.08 15.58
CA ALA A 71 -4.03 17.32 15.26
C ALA A 71 -4.78 18.23 16.26
N ASP A 72 -4.06 19.11 16.96
CA ASP A 72 -4.63 20.01 17.98
C ASP A 72 -4.87 21.43 17.47
N ASP A 73 -4.55 21.71 16.20
CA ASP A 73 -4.92 22.94 15.52
C ASP A 73 -6.44 23.10 15.41
N GLY A 74 -6.93 24.30 15.72
CA GLY A 74 -8.36 24.60 15.74
C GLY A 74 -9.07 24.44 14.40
N VAL A 75 -8.35 24.49 13.27
CA VAL A 75 -8.91 24.33 11.93
C VAL A 75 -9.52 22.95 11.70
N TRP A 76 -9.02 21.92 12.39
CA TRP A 76 -9.52 20.56 12.26
C TRP A 76 -10.90 20.38 12.90
N ALA A 77 -11.29 21.21 13.88
CA ALA A 77 -12.60 21.07 14.53
C ALA A 77 -13.78 21.36 13.59
N ASP A 78 -13.57 22.22 12.59
CA ASP A 78 -14.61 22.65 11.63
C ASP A 78 -14.57 21.87 10.31
N ALA A 79 -13.48 21.13 10.03
CA ALA A 79 -13.32 20.32 8.84
C ALA A 79 -14.12 18.99 8.97
N PRO A 80 -15.02 18.64 8.03
CA PRO A 80 -15.72 17.36 8.09
C PRO A 80 -14.76 16.17 8.01
N ALA A 81 -14.86 15.25 8.98
CA ALA A 81 -14.14 13.99 8.95
C ALA A 81 -14.88 12.97 8.10
N VAL A 82 -14.12 12.23 7.27
CA VAL A 82 -14.62 11.06 6.53
C VAL A 82 -13.81 9.82 6.92
N GLU A 83 -14.49 8.69 7.02
CA GLU A 83 -13.87 7.41 7.34
C GLU A 83 -13.74 6.56 6.06
N VAL A 84 -12.54 6.02 5.83
CA VAL A 84 -12.23 5.17 4.69
C VAL A 84 -11.76 3.81 5.20
N SER A 85 -12.55 2.76 4.95
CA SER A 85 -12.12 1.40 5.28
C SER A 85 -11.09 0.89 4.29
N THR A 86 -9.93 0.49 4.77
CA THR A 86 -8.91 -0.23 4.00
C THR A 86 -8.85 -1.69 4.44
N ARG A 87 -8.52 -2.60 3.51
CA ARG A 87 -8.60 -4.05 3.77
C ARG A 87 -7.43 -4.83 3.19
N ARG A 88 -7.21 -6.04 3.71
CA ARG A 88 -6.29 -7.08 3.20
C ARG A 88 -4.78 -6.79 3.33
N GLY A 89 -4.39 -5.92 4.26
CA GLY A 89 -2.98 -5.74 4.62
C GLY A 89 -2.36 -7.02 5.19
N ALA A 90 -1.02 -7.13 5.15
CA ALA A 90 -0.33 -8.32 5.66
C ALA A 90 -0.47 -8.52 7.17
N ASN A 91 -0.35 -7.43 7.95
CA ASN A 91 -0.28 -7.46 9.41
C ASN A 91 -1.63 -7.06 10.03
N ALA A 92 -1.87 -5.79 10.37
CA ALA A 92 -3.14 -5.28 10.91
C ALA A 92 -4.38 -5.70 10.10
N GLY A 93 -4.21 -6.00 8.81
CA GLY A 93 -5.24 -6.56 7.95
C GLY A 93 -6.19 -5.49 7.46
N ASP A 94 -7.25 -5.24 8.22
CA ASP A 94 -8.27 -4.25 7.89
C ASP A 94 -8.20 -3.12 8.92
N THR A 95 -8.27 -1.86 8.48
CA THR A 95 -8.31 -0.69 9.35
C THR A 95 -9.23 0.39 8.78
N THR A 96 -9.49 1.42 9.57
CA THR A 96 -10.22 2.61 9.16
C THR A 96 -9.28 3.80 9.22
N ILE A 97 -9.18 4.52 8.10
CA ILE A 97 -8.48 5.79 8.02
C ILE A 97 -9.50 6.91 8.19
N THR A 98 -9.28 7.81 9.14
CA THR A 98 -10.01 9.07 9.25
C THR A 98 -9.27 10.16 8.49
N LEU A 99 -9.99 10.88 7.63
CA LEU A 99 -9.46 11.95 6.80
C LEU A 99 -10.21 13.26 7.07
N GLN A 100 -9.46 14.35 7.18
CA GLN A 100 -9.96 15.71 7.15
C GLN A 100 -9.09 16.54 6.22
N SER A 101 -9.64 17.61 5.64
CA SER A 101 -8.87 18.51 4.78
C SER A 101 -9.27 19.96 4.96
N VAL A 102 -8.27 20.83 4.88
CA VAL A 102 -8.43 22.28 4.81
C VAL A 102 -7.52 22.84 3.73
N TYR A 103 -7.78 24.06 3.26
CA TYR A 103 -6.94 24.73 2.28
C TYR A 103 -6.82 26.23 2.56
N SER A 104 -5.65 26.79 2.27
CA SER A 104 -5.35 28.22 2.28
C SER A 104 -5.40 28.79 0.86
N GLU A 105 -4.95 30.03 0.66
CA GLU A 105 -4.92 30.67 -0.67
C GLU A 105 -4.11 29.87 -1.70
N ASP A 106 -3.04 29.20 -1.28
CA ASP A 106 -2.05 28.58 -2.16
C ASP A 106 -1.72 27.12 -1.82
N ARG A 107 -2.27 26.56 -0.73
CA ARG A 107 -1.94 25.20 -0.25
C ARG A 107 -3.16 24.41 0.17
N VAL A 108 -3.07 23.10 0.03
CA VAL A 108 -4.03 22.12 0.56
C VAL A 108 -3.35 21.31 1.66
N TYR A 109 -4.11 20.96 2.69
CA TYR A 109 -3.68 20.22 3.85
C TYR A 109 -4.60 19.05 4.12
N PHE A 110 -4.03 17.97 4.66
CA PHE A 110 -4.77 16.79 5.07
C PHE A 110 -4.32 16.35 6.44
N LEU A 111 -5.29 16.02 7.30
CA LEU A 111 -5.09 15.28 8.52
C LEU A 111 -5.55 13.84 8.29
N ILE A 112 -4.67 12.90 8.59
CA ILE A 112 -4.83 11.47 8.30
C ILE A 112 -4.51 10.70 9.57
N GLN A 113 -5.50 9.94 10.07
CA GLN A 113 -5.35 9.16 11.30
C GLN A 113 -5.82 7.72 11.09
N TRP A 114 -5.08 6.74 11.61
CA TRP A 114 -5.51 5.35 11.61
C TRP A 114 -4.94 4.59 12.80
N ASP A 115 -5.68 3.58 13.24
CA ASP A 115 -5.22 2.66 14.27
C ASP A 115 -4.11 1.79 13.72
N ASP A 116 -2.98 1.78 14.44
CA ASP A 116 -1.84 0.91 14.24
C ASP A 116 -1.27 0.49 15.61
N PRO A 117 -1.59 -0.72 16.09
CA PRO A 117 -1.18 -1.17 17.42
C PRO A 117 0.34 -1.32 17.55
N THR A 118 1.10 -1.24 16.46
CA THR A 118 2.54 -1.41 16.43
C THR A 118 3.23 -0.22 15.76
N GLN A 119 4.10 0.46 16.49
CA GLN A 119 4.97 1.46 15.87
C GLN A 119 6.13 0.75 15.15
N SER A 120 5.98 0.47 13.86
CA SER A 120 6.97 -0.30 13.11
C SER A 120 7.96 0.62 12.43
N PHE A 121 9.10 0.85 13.09
CA PHE A 121 10.20 1.69 12.59
C PHE A 121 11.49 0.89 12.28
N LEU A 122 11.51 -0.42 12.51
CA LEU A 122 12.71 -1.24 12.29
C LEU A 122 12.79 -1.76 10.87
N ARG A 123 13.28 -0.91 9.97
CA ARG A 123 13.47 -1.26 8.57
C ARG A 123 14.81 -1.96 8.31
N SER A 124 14.78 -3.29 8.21
CA SER A 124 15.95 -4.15 7.94
C SER A 124 17.21 -3.72 8.71
N PRO A 125 17.12 -3.58 10.06
CA PRO A 125 18.22 -3.09 10.88
C PRO A 125 19.39 -4.07 10.84
N TRP A 126 20.59 -3.55 11.09
CA TRP A 126 21.75 -4.36 11.35
C TRP A 126 21.74 -4.84 12.80
N GLU A 127 22.15 -6.08 13.05
CA GLU A 127 22.32 -6.64 14.40
C GLU A 127 23.69 -7.29 14.54
N MET A 128 24.40 -6.96 15.63
CA MET A 128 25.67 -7.59 15.98
C MET A 128 25.43 -9.02 16.49
N GLN A 129 26.02 -9.99 15.82
CA GLN A 129 25.86 -11.40 16.13
C GLN A 129 26.78 -11.83 17.28
N ALA A 130 26.50 -12.99 17.89
CA ALA A 130 27.27 -13.53 19.01
C ALA A 130 28.74 -13.83 18.68
N ASP A 131 29.07 -14.03 17.40
CA ASP A 131 30.44 -14.23 16.91
C ASP A 131 31.17 -12.94 16.54
N GLY A 132 30.52 -11.78 16.76
CA GLY A 132 31.05 -10.45 16.46
C GLY A 132 30.86 -9.99 15.01
N THR A 133 30.23 -10.80 14.16
CA THR A 133 29.85 -10.38 12.80
C THR A 133 28.57 -9.53 12.81
N TRP A 134 28.26 -8.87 11.69
CA TRP A 134 27.04 -8.08 11.52
C TRP A 134 26.15 -8.72 10.46
N ALA A 135 24.84 -8.70 10.71
CA ALA A 135 23.84 -9.17 9.76
C ALA A 135 22.64 -8.23 9.75
N GLN A 136 22.06 -7.99 8.57
CA GLN A 136 20.74 -7.37 8.49
C GLN A 136 19.68 -8.37 8.92
N LEU A 137 18.75 -7.94 9.77
CA LEU A 137 17.57 -8.71 10.10
C LEU A 137 16.66 -8.80 8.86
N LYS A 138 16.17 -10.01 8.62
CA LYS A 138 15.38 -10.36 7.45
C LYS A 138 14.10 -11.04 7.88
N ASP A 139 13.05 -10.81 7.11
CA ASP A 139 11.86 -11.64 7.18
C ASP A 139 12.21 -13.02 6.56
N PRO A 140 12.13 -14.11 7.33
CA PRO A 140 12.43 -15.46 6.82
C PRO A 140 11.43 -15.93 5.75
N GLU A 141 10.25 -15.32 5.67
CA GLU A 141 9.22 -15.64 4.69
C GLU A 141 9.22 -14.69 3.48
N ASP A 142 10.13 -13.69 3.43
CA ASP A 142 10.27 -12.77 2.30
C ASP A 142 10.57 -13.54 1.01
N LYS A 143 9.65 -13.39 0.05
CA LYS A 143 9.79 -13.87 -1.32
C LYS A 143 9.61 -12.70 -2.26
N GLY A 144 10.66 -12.39 -3.03
CA GLY A 144 10.57 -11.37 -4.08
C GLY A 144 10.37 -9.94 -3.58
N GLY A 145 10.80 -9.62 -2.34
CA GLY A 145 10.68 -8.28 -1.77
C GLY A 145 9.34 -8.05 -1.05
N ASP A 146 8.85 -9.06 -0.35
CA ASP A 146 7.64 -9.05 0.47
C ASP A 146 7.98 -9.12 1.98
N ASN A 147 8.96 -8.33 2.42
CA ASN A 147 9.30 -8.24 3.85
C ASN A 147 8.14 -7.62 4.63
N ASN A 148 7.58 -8.37 5.58
CA ASN A 148 6.49 -7.91 6.45
C ASN A 148 6.82 -8.04 7.96
N VAL A 149 8.09 -8.18 8.31
CA VAL A 149 8.56 -8.35 9.70
C VAL A 149 9.52 -7.25 10.13
N TRP A 150 10.47 -6.90 9.27
CA TRP A 150 11.49 -5.88 9.52
C TRP A 150 11.35 -4.77 8.49
N TYR A 151 10.19 -4.14 8.49
CA TYR A 151 9.85 -3.05 7.60
C TYR A 151 9.33 -1.85 8.40
N GLU A 152 8.84 -0.86 7.68
CA GLU A 152 8.31 0.38 8.23
C GLU A 152 6.80 0.52 7.97
N ASP A 153 6.12 1.29 8.80
CA ASP A 153 4.75 1.73 8.51
C ASP A 153 4.75 2.79 7.40
N LYS A 154 3.74 2.73 6.53
CA LYS A 154 3.61 3.63 5.38
C LYS A 154 2.16 3.98 5.07
N LEU A 155 1.98 5.04 4.31
CA LEU A 155 0.72 5.46 3.72
C LEU A 155 1.00 5.91 2.28
N ALA A 156 0.11 5.57 1.35
CA ALA A 156 0.16 6.07 -0.01
C ALA A 156 -1.20 6.64 -0.43
N ILE A 157 -1.17 7.80 -1.08
CA ILE A 157 -2.30 8.40 -1.78
C ILE A 157 -1.93 8.42 -3.26
N ILE A 158 -2.89 8.16 -4.15
CA ILE A 158 -2.69 8.29 -5.59
C ILE A 158 -3.80 9.11 -6.23
N TRP A 159 -3.42 10.06 -7.08
CA TRP A 159 -4.27 10.98 -7.82
C TRP A 159 -4.05 10.78 -9.34
N PRO A 160 -5.10 10.67 -10.17
CA PRO A 160 -4.95 10.76 -11.61
C PRO A 160 -4.55 12.18 -12.01
N ILE A 161 -3.43 12.34 -12.70
CA ILE A 161 -3.02 13.64 -13.24
C ILE A 161 -3.91 13.94 -14.44
N ASN A 162 -4.52 15.14 -14.46
CA ASN A 162 -5.41 15.59 -15.54
C ASN A 162 -6.55 14.61 -15.86
N ASN A 163 -7.02 13.82 -14.89
CA ASN A 163 -7.99 12.73 -15.10
C ASN A 163 -7.59 11.78 -16.24
N SER A 164 -6.28 11.55 -16.40
CA SER A 164 -5.75 10.79 -17.54
C SER A 164 -5.96 9.29 -17.41
N ILE A 165 -6.00 8.74 -16.18
CA ILE A 165 -6.14 7.30 -15.94
C ILE A 165 -7.59 6.86 -16.17
N ALA A 166 -7.81 6.01 -17.18
CA ALA A 166 -9.14 5.50 -17.50
C ALA A 166 -9.78 4.73 -16.33
N ASP A 167 -11.09 4.94 -16.16
CA ASP A 167 -11.96 4.25 -15.19
C ASP A 167 -11.57 4.41 -13.70
N PHE A 168 -10.64 5.33 -13.38
CA PHE A 168 -10.20 5.53 -12.00
C PHE A 168 -11.33 5.99 -11.08
N GLU A 169 -12.29 6.77 -11.58
CA GLU A 169 -13.46 7.23 -10.81
C GLU A 169 -14.43 6.10 -10.43
N TYR A 170 -14.28 4.90 -11.02
CA TYR A 170 -15.09 3.72 -10.71
C TYR A 170 -14.29 2.66 -9.94
N ASP A 171 -13.07 2.36 -10.37
CA ASP A 171 -12.26 1.25 -9.86
C ASP A 171 -11.05 1.71 -9.02
N GLY A 172 -10.88 3.03 -8.86
CA GLY A 172 -9.84 3.66 -8.04
C GLY A 172 -8.44 3.22 -8.42
N CYS A 173 -7.57 3.05 -7.43
CA CYS A 173 -6.19 2.64 -7.68
C CYS A 173 -6.05 1.23 -8.26
N GLY A 174 -7.14 0.44 -8.27
CA GLY A 174 -7.18 -0.93 -8.79
C GLY A 174 -6.95 -1.02 -10.29
N VAL A 175 -7.31 0.01 -11.07
CA VAL A 175 -7.11 0.07 -12.53
C VAL A 175 -5.65 -0.10 -12.95
N ALA A 176 -4.71 0.29 -12.08
CA ALA A 176 -3.29 0.23 -12.34
C ALA A 176 -2.59 -0.95 -11.62
N CYS A 177 -3.35 -1.86 -11.01
CA CYS A 177 -2.79 -3.00 -10.27
C CYS A 177 -2.77 -4.26 -11.13
N HIS A 178 -1.57 -4.72 -11.48
CA HIS A 178 -1.37 -5.88 -12.33
C HIS A 178 -0.85 -7.06 -11.52
N ARG A 179 -1.57 -8.19 -11.56
CA ARG A 179 -1.10 -9.42 -10.91
C ARG A 179 0.19 -9.90 -11.56
N SER A 180 1.03 -10.55 -10.76
CA SER A 180 2.27 -11.15 -11.24
C SER A 180 2.02 -12.09 -12.41
N SER A 181 2.84 -11.98 -13.45
CA SER A 181 2.81 -12.83 -14.64
C SER A 181 3.91 -13.89 -14.58
N GLU A 182 3.88 -14.86 -15.50
CA GLU A 182 4.91 -15.90 -15.57
C GLU A 182 6.30 -15.29 -15.79
N GLY A 183 7.23 -15.52 -14.84
CA GLY A 183 8.59 -14.95 -14.87
C GLY A 183 8.79 -13.69 -14.01
N ASP A 184 7.72 -13.13 -13.44
CA ASP A 184 7.80 -12.06 -12.44
C ASP A 184 8.14 -12.65 -11.05
N PRO A 185 9.27 -12.26 -10.42
CA PRO A 185 9.63 -12.73 -9.09
C PRO A 185 8.80 -12.10 -7.98
N LYS A 186 8.06 -11.01 -8.24
CA LYS A 186 7.25 -10.30 -7.24
C LYS A 186 5.92 -11.05 -7.04
N PRO A 187 5.58 -11.52 -5.83
CA PRO A 187 4.35 -12.31 -5.61
C PRO A 187 3.05 -11.50 -5.54
N TYR A 188 3.11 -10.18 -5.40
CA TYR A 188 1.93 -9.28 -5.26
C TYR A 188 1.74 -8.34 -6.44
N GLY A 189 2.41 -8.63 -7.56
CA GLY A 189 2.24 -7.92 -8.81
C GLY A 189 3.00 -6.61 -8.89
N ASN A 190 2.63 -5.82 -9.89
CA ASN A 190 3.23 -4.54 -10.22
C ASN A 190 2.16 -3.47 -10.38
N LYS A 191 2.58 -2.21 -10.28
CA LYS A 191 1.71 -1.06 -10.50
C LYS A 191 2.18 -0.29 -11.72
N TYR A 192 1.29 -0.10 -12.69
CA TYR A 192 1.49 0.72 -13.89
C TYR A 192 0.12 0.99 -14.55
N THR A 193 -0.02 2.13 -15.22
CA THR A 193 -1.23 2.48 -15.97
C THR A 193 -1.31 1.67 -17.28
N GLU A 194 -2.50 1.54 -17.86
CA GLU A 194 -2.69 0.64 -19.02
C GLU A 194 -2.26 1.32 -20.33
N ASN A 195 -2.52 2.62 -20.46
CA ASN A 195 -2.35 3.33 -21.72
C ASN A 195 -1.23 4.38 -21.68
N GLU A 196 -0.57 4.59 -22.82
CA GLU A 196 0.42 5.66 -23.00
C GLU A 196 -0.20 7.03 -22.72
N GLY A 197 0.47 7.84 -21.90
CA GLY A 197 0.01 9.17 -21.49
C GLY A 197 -0.89 9.19 -20.25
N GLU A 198 -1.27 8.03 -19.70
CA GLU A 198 -1.91 7.94 -18.39
C GLU A 198 -0.87 8.11 -17.28
N MET A 199 -1.08 9.11 -16.44
CA MET A 199 -0.16 9.47 -15.36
C MET A 199 -0.88 9.56 -14.02
N GLY A 200 -0.25 9.05 -12.97
CA GLY A 200 -0.70 9.18 -11.60
C GLY A 200 0.34 9.88 -10.74
N ASP A 201 -0.11 10.75 -9.86
CA ASP A 201 0.68 11.36 -8.80
C ASP A 201 0.51 10.51 -7.53
N ILE A 202 1.60 10.07 -6.92
CA ILE A 202 1.67 9.20 -5.75
C ILE A 202 2.39 9.93 -4.61
N TRP A 203 1.62 10.32 -3.60
CA TRP A 203 2.17 10.78 -2.35
C TRP A 203 2.45 9.58 -1.46
N HIS A 204 3.70 9.36 -1.06
CA HIS A 204 4.08 8.14 -0.34
C HIS A 204 4.87 8.42 0.94
N TRP A 205 4.17 8.38 2.08
CA TRP A 205 4.73 8.55 3.41
C TRP A 205 5.30 7.24 3.92
N LYS A 206 6.47 7.34 4.55
CA LYS A 206 7.26 6.21 5.03
C LYS A 206 7.85 6.60 6.38
N SER A 207 7.41 5.96 7.46
CA SER A 207 7.76 6.35 8.84
C SER A 207 9.26 6.42 9.13
N VAL A 208 10.09 5.67 8.39
CA VAL A 208 11.55 5.65 8.55
C VAL A 208 12.27 6.43 7.46
N ARG A 209 11.76 6.36 6.22
CA ARG A 209 12.43 6.89 5.03
C ARG A 209 12.07 8.34 4.67
N ASN A 210 11.27 9.02 5.49
CA ASN A 210 10.90 10.41 5.30
C ASN A 210 11.35 11.28 6.49
N LEU A 211 11.58 12.57 6.22
CA LEU A 211 11.93 13.58 7.21
C LEU A 211 11.21 14.88 6.86
N ASN A 212 10.29 15.36 7.73
CA ASN A 212 9.48 16.59 7.56
C ASN A 212 8.70 16.71 6.22
N GLN A 213 8.67 15.66 5.42
CA GLN A 213 8.17 15.62 4.06
C GLN A 213 7.55 14.26 3.76
N MET A 214 6.64 14.20 2.80
CA MET A 214 6.20 12.96 2.17
C MET A 214 6.99 12.82 0.85
N HIS A 215 7.38 11.60 0.47
CA HIS A 215 8.11 11.42 -0.78
C HIS A 215 7.12 11.55 -1.94
N ASP A 216 7.36 12.52 -2.82
CA ASP A 216 6.60 12.72 -4.05
C ASP A 216 7.08 11.78 -5.16
N GLN A 217 6.14 11.13 -5.82
CA GLN A 217 6.39 10.03 -6.74
C GLN A 217 5.33 10.02 -7.83
N TYR A 218 5.67 9.53 -9.02
CA TYR A 218 4.67 9.35 -10.08
C TYR A 218 4.51 7.90 -10.56
N LEU A 219 3.42 7.68 -11.28
CA LEU A 219 3.04 6.45 -11.94
C LEU A 219 2.87 6.68 -13.44
N ASP A 220 3.48 5.83 -14.26
CA ASP A 220 3.25 5.80 -15.71
C ASP A 220 2.88 4.39 -16.20
N ASN A 221 2.81 4.24 -17.52
CA ASN A 221 2.40 3.01 -18.18
C ASN A 221 3.56 2.04 -18.45
N THR A 222 4.71 2.21 -17.79
CA THR A 222 5.87 1.32 -17.99
C THR A 222 5.56 -0.06 -17.42
N PRO A 223 5.44 -1.11 -18.25
CA PRO A 223 5.15 -2.44 -17.75
C PRO A 223 6.37 -3.03 -17.06
N TYR A 224 6.12 -4.02 -16.20
CA TYR A 224 7.21 -4.80 -15.60
C TYR A 224 8.01 -5.56 -16.67
N SER A 225 9.33 -5.50 -16.54
CA SER A 225 10.28 -6.36 -17.23
C SER A 225 11.56 -6.50 -16.40
N ALA A 226 12.49 -7.35 -16.82
CA ALA A 226 13.79 -7.45 -16.16
C ALA A 226 14.60 -6.13 -16.21
N ASP A 227 14.35 -5.29 -17.22
CA ASP A 227 15.00 -3.98 -17.39
C ASP A 227 14.22 -2.85 -16.69
N THR A 228 12.95 -3.10 -16.36
CA THR A 228 12.04 -2.17 -15.66
C THR A 228 11.46 -2.83 -14.40
N PRO A 229 12.30 -3.18 -13.41
CA PRO A 229 11.86 -3.97 -12.26
C PRO A 229 10.84 -3.25 -11.38
N GLU A 230 10.82 -1.92 -11.35
CA GLU A 230 9.82 -1.12 -10.61
C GLU A 230 8.52 -0.85 -11.39
N ALA A 231 8.44 -1.35 -12.63
CA ALA A 231 7.34 -1.09 -13.55
C ALA A 231 7.06 0.42 -13.67
N GLY A 232 5.82 0.84 -13.45
CA GLY A 232 5.40 2.22 -13.66
C GLY A 232 5.68 3.14 -12.48
N ARG A 233 6.19 2.65 -11.35
CA ARG A 233 6.44 3.49 -10.17
C ARG A 233 7.81 4.17 -10.29
N HIS A 234 7.80 5.49 -10.22
CA HIS A 234 8.99 6.32 -10.27
C HIS A 234 9.09 7.21 -9.04
N SER A 235 10.20 7.92 -8.90
CA SER A 235 10.31 9.04 -7.95
C SER A 235 10.36 10.31 -8.76
N ASP A 236 9.79 11.38 -8.21
CA ASP A 236 9.83 12.67 -8.86
C ASP A 236 11.27 13.19 -8.91
N PRO A 237 11.61 14.03 -9.91
CA PRO A 237 12.94 14.60 -10.04
C PRO A 237 13.44 15.19 -8.72
N SER A 238 14.58 14.71 -8.24
CA SER A 238 15.21 15.21 -7.02
C SER A 238 16.63 15.67 -7.34
N ASP A 239 16.98 16.86 -6.87
CA ASP A 239 18.32 17.45 -7.02
C ASP A 239 19.33 16.79 -6.07
N SER A 240 18.88 16.42 -4.86
CA SER A 240 19.66 15.73 -3.84
C SER A 240 18.78 15.25 -2.69
N GLY A 241 19.40 14.61 -1.69
CA GLY A 241 18.73 14.23 -0.46
C GLY A 241 17.99 12.89 -0.53
N GLY A 242 16.96 12.73 0.29
CA GLY A 242 16.21 11.49 0.40
C GLY A 242 16.93 10.45 1.27
N TYR A 243 16.90 9.18 0.85
CA TYR A 243 17.36 8.06 1.67
C TYR A 243 18.25 7.07 0.92
N HIS A 244 19.14 6.41 1.65
CA HIS A 244 19.91 5.27 1.14
C HIS A 244 20.16 4.20 2.21
N ASN A 245 20.56 3.02 1.75
CA ASN A 245 20.92 1.93 2.66
C ASN A 245 22.19 2.28 3.44
N ASN A 246 22.18 2.04 4.75
CA ASN A 246 23.37 2.12 5.60
C ASN A 246 24.19 0.83 5.46
N ILE A 247 25.05 0.74 4.44
CA ILE A 247 25.81 -0.48 4.15
C ILE A 247 27.20 -0.12 3.63
N ASN A 248 28.23 -0.80 4.15
CA ASN A 248 29.60 -0.61 3.67
C ASN A 248 29.80 -1.19 2.25
N GLU A 249 30.91 -0.82 1.60
CA GLU A 249 31.23 -1.25 0.23
C GLU A 249 31.25 -2.77 0.08
N ASP A 250 31.78 -3.48 1.10
CA ASP A 250 31.87 -4.93 1.14
C ASP A 250 30.54 -5.65 1.43
N LYS A 251 29.49 -4.91 1.78
CA LYS A 251 28.15 -5.42 2.15
C LYS A 251 28.16 -6.40 3.33
N THR A 252 29.04 -6.18 4.28
CA THR A 252 29.26 -7.04 5.46
C THR A 252 28.87 -6.39 6.78
N ALA A 253 28.69 -5.07 6.81
CA ALA A 253 28.42 -4.30 8.02
C ALA A 253 27.75 -2.96 7.68
N PRO A 254 27.23 -2.22 8.68
CA PRO A 254 26.86 -0.82 8.50
C PRO A 254 28.02 0.03 7.98
N ALA A 255 27.72 1.09 7.24
CA ALA A 255 28.70 2.11 6.86
C ALA A 255 28.84 3.20 7.93
N PHE A 256 27.73 3.53 8.58
CA PHE A 256 27.59 4.67 9.48
C PHE A 256 26.91 4.30 10.79
N MET A 257 27.18 5.09 11.83
CA MET A 257 26.46 5.14 13.10
C MET A 257 26.14 6.61 13.45
N PRO A 258 25.18 6.90 14.34
CA PRO A 258 24.96 8.26 14.84
C PRO A 258 26.17 8.78 15.63
N ALA A 259 26.41 10.09 15.58
CA ALA A 259 27.36 10.75 16.46
C ALA A 259 26.84 10.82 17.91
N GLY A 260 27.74 10.69 18.89
CA GLY A 260 27.40 10.90 20.31
C GLY A 260 26.83 9.66 21.00
N ASP A 261 25.94 9.89 21.97
CA ASP A 261 25.23 8.84 22.72
C ASP A 261 23.87 8.59 22.06
N PHE A 262 23.58 7.33 21.75
CA PHE A 262 22.36 6.93 21.04
C PHE A 262 21.91 5.52 21.45
N PRO A 263 20.63 5.17 21.25
CA PRO A 263 20.14 3.83 21.57
C PRO A 263 20.73 2.75 20.64
N HIS A 264 21.11 1.61 21.20
CA HIS A 264 21.61 0.45 20.45
C HIS A 264 20.51 -0.58 20.15
N ASP A 265 19.24 -0.16 20.12
CA ASP A 265 18.09 -1.02 19.80
C ASP A 265 17.60 -0.84 18.35
N GLY A 266 18.29 0.01 17.57
CA GLY A 266 17.92 0.38 16.21
C GLY A 266 16.95 1.54 16.11
N SER A 267 16.51 2.14 17.23
CA SER A 267 15.72 3.38 17.21
C SER A 267 16.58 4.58 16.76
N PRO A 268 15.98 5.60 16.11
CA PRO A 268 14.57 5.72 15.72
C PRO A 268 14.23 5.00 14.39
N GLY A 269 15.06 4.07 13.92
CA GLY A 269 14.86 3.35 12.65
C GLY A 269 15.71 3.88 11.49
N PHE A 270 16.31 5.05 11.65
CA PHE A 270 17.16 5.73 10.67
C PHE A 270 18.34 6.44 11.34
N ILE A 271 19.32 6.85 10.53
CA ILE A 271 20.38 7.80 10.89
C ILE A 271 20.17 9.07 10.06
N LEU A 272 20.24 10.25 10.67
CA LEU A 272 20.25 11.50 9.90
C LEU A 272 21.60 11.64 9.17
N GLU A 273 21.59 12.02 7.89
CA GLU A 273 22.80 12.26 7.09
C GLU A 273 23.74 13.26 7.79
N SER A 274 23.17 14.28 8.44
CA SER A 274 23.90 15.30 9.20
C SER A 274 24.58 14.78 10.48
N GLU A 275 24.19 13.61 10.98
CA GLU A 275 24.68 12.98 12.21
C GLU A 275 25.50 11.72 11.93
N ALA A 276 25.56 11.28 10.67
CA ALA A 276 26.25 10.08 10.26
C ALA A 276 27.77 10.22 10.43
N VAL A 277 28.35 9.33 11.24
CA VAL A 277 29.81 9.17 11.39
C VAL A 277 30.24 7.76 10.97
N PRO A 278 31.50 7.54 10.58
CA PRO A 278 31.97 6.21 10.20
C PRO A 278 31.69 5.17 11.28
N PHE A 279 31.18 4.02 10.86
CA PHE A 279 30.83 2.93 11.76
C PHE A 279 32.04 2.43 12.57
N ASP A 280 31.92 2.45 13.90
CA ASP A 280 32.88 1.88 14.85
C ASP A 280 32.25 0.70 15.61
N PRO A 281 32.62 -0.56 15.31
CA PRO A 281 32.03 -1.71 15.97
C PRO A 281 32.43 -1.85 17.44
N SER A 282 33.44 -1.12 17.93
CA SER A 282 33.98 -1.30 19.28
C SER A 282 33.06 -0.80 20.40
N VAL A 283 32.06 0.00 20.06
CA VAL A 283 31.05 0.50 21.01
C VAL A 283 29.85 -0.44 21.16
N PHE A 284 29.75 -1.48 20.33
CA PHE A 284 28.61 -2.39 20.30
C PHE A 284 28.91 -3.75 20.98
N GLN A 285 27.85 -4.43 21.40
CA GLN A 285 27.88 -5.82 21.88
C GLN A 285 26.86 -6.69 21.14
N ALA A 286 26.99 -8.01 21.27
CA ALA A 286 26.07 -8.95 20.62
C ALA A 286 24.60 -8.69 21.03
N GLY A 287 23.72 -8.63 20.04
CA GLY A 287 22.30 -8.27 20.18
C GLY A 287 22.01 -6.78 19.97
N ASP A 288 23.03 -5.92 20.00
CA ASP A 288 22.87 -4.51 19.65
C ASP A 288 22.49 -4.34 18.17
N ARG A 289 21.70 -3.31 17.90
CA ARG A 289 21.17 -2.99 16.59
C ARG A 289 21.49 -1.57 16.16
N LEU A 290 21.60 -1.40 14.84
CA LEU A 290 21.81 -0.12 14.18
C LEU A 290 20.83 0.02 13.01
N PRO A 291 20.31 1.23 12.74
CA PRO A 291 19.45 1.45 11.59
C PRO A 291 20.06 1.00 10.26
N GLY A 292 19.21 0.41 9.43
CA GLY A 292 19.57 -0.01 8.07
C GLY A 292 19.51 1.11 7.03
N ILE A 293 19.09 2.31 7.42
CA ILE A 293 18.78 3.43 6.52
C ILE A 293 19.43 4.71 7.04
N VAL A 294 19.93 5.53 6.12
CA VAL A 294 20.34 6.93 6.34
C VAL A 294 19.39 7.83 5.56
N ILE A 295 18.97 8.96 6.15
CA ILE A 295 17.99 9.88 5.58
C ILE A 295 18.41 11.35 5.65
N SER A 296 17.85 12.12 4.74
CA SER A 296 17.81 13.58 4.70
C SER A 296 16.52 14.02 4.00
N GLU A 297 16.16 15.30 4.12
CA GLU A 297 15.09 15.88 3.32
C GLU A 297 15.42 15.78 1.82
N PHE A 298 14.39 15.60 1.00
CA PHE A 298 14.50 15.71 -0.45
C PHE A 298 14.65 17.17 -0.84
N VAL A 299 15.48 17.43 -1.85
CA VAL A 299 15.62 18.75 -2.47
C VAL A 299 15.12 18.64 -3.91
N GLY A 300 14.19 19.51 -4.30
CA GLY A 300 13.52 19.46 -5.60
C GLY A 300 12.12 18.85 -5.49
N ASP A 301 11.58 18.46 -6.65
CA ASP A 301 10.19 18.02 -6.86
C ASP A 301 9.78 16.90 -5.89
N GLY A 302 10.66 15.89 -5.70
CA GLY A 302 10.42 14.77 -4.78
C GLY A 302 10.19 15.13 -3.31
N GLY A 303 10.38 16.40 -2.92
CA GLY A 303 10.19 16.94 -1.57
C GLY A 303 9.12 18.03 -1.44
N ASP A 304 8.25 18.21 -2.44
CA ASP A 304 7.27 19.32 -2.47
C ASP A 304 6.11 19.17 -1.47
N ILE A 305 5.94 17.98 -0.91
CA ILE A 305 4.93 17.67 0.10
C ILE A 305 5.55 17.77 1.49
N SER A 306 5.20 18.80 2.24
CA SER A 306 5.57 18.94 3.65
C SER A 306 4.72 18.02 4.52
N ALA A 307 5.29 17.45 5.58
CA ALA A 307 4.57 16.54 6.46
C ALA A 307 5.12 16.52 7.89
N GLY A 308 4.23 16.32 8.86
CA GLY A 308 4.55 16.03 10.26
C GLY A 308 3.73 14.86 10.76
N TRP A 309 4.29 14.03 11.63
CA TRP A 309 3.59 12.85 12.12
C TRP A 309 4.03 12.43 13.52
N THR A 310 3.10 11.83 14.25
CA THR A 310 3.33 11.22 15.55
C THR A 310 2.62 9.87 15.63
N TRP A 311 3.26 8.92 16.31
CA TRP A 311 2.58 7.71 16.78
C TRP A 311 2.38 7.82 18.29
N ALA A 312 1.15 7.67 18.75
CA ALA A 312 0.80 7.66 20.16
C ALA A 312 -0.39 6.75 20.41
N ASP A 313 -0.35 5.99 21.51
CA ASP A 313 -1.46 5.17 21.99
C ASP A 313 -2.08 4.21 20.94
N GLY A 314 -1.24 3.67 20.04
CA GLY A 314 -1.69 2.73 19.00
C GLY A 314 -2.33 3.40 17.78
N MET A 315 -2.03 4.68 17.54
CA MET A 315 -2.54 5.45 16.41
C MET A 315 -1.43 6.26 15.76
N TRP A 316 -1.39 6.24 14.43
CA TRP A 316 -0.65 7.22 13.64
C TRP A 316 -1.51 8.46 13.42
N THR A 317 -0.92 9.63 13.62
CA THR A 317 -1.46 10.92 13.19
C THR A 317 -0.47 11.56 12.24
N LEU A 318 -0.91 11.83 11.02
CA LEU A 318 -0.11 12.41 9.94
C LEU A 318 -0.82 13.66 9.43
N GLU A 319 -0.08 14.77 9.39
CA GLU A 319 -0.50 16.02 8.77
C GLU A 319 0.40 16.27 7.57
N ILE A 320 -0.22 16.47 6.39
CA ILE A 320 0.51 16.78 5.16
C ILE A 320 0.02 18.09 4.56
N GLY A 321 0.90 18.79 3.86
CA GLY A 321 0.58 20.03 3.16
C GLY A 321 1.38 20.18 1.88
N ARG A 322 0.71 20.56 0.80
CA ARG A 322 1.29 20.77 -0.53
C ARG A 322 0.73 22.05 -1.14
N ALA A 323 1.47 22.70 -2.04
CA ALA A 323 0.90 23.71 -2.91
C ALA A 323 -0.33 23.18 -3.67
N LEU A 324 -1.33 24.03 -3.91
CA LEU A 324 -2.45 23.69 -4.79
C LEU A 324 -1.96 23.45 -6.22
N VAL A 325 -1.01 24.27 -6.67
CA VAL A 325 -0.39 24.22 -8.00
C VAL A 325 1.13 24.28 -7.83
N THR A 326 1.82 23.19 -8.19
CA THR A 326 3.30 23.12 -8.15
C THR A 326 3.91 23.50 -9.49
N GLY A 327 3.18 23.25 -10.58
CA GLY A 327 3.70 23.38 -11.94
C GLY A 327 4.57 22.21 -12.41
N SER A 328 4.76 21.16 -11.58
CA SER A 328 5.35 19.91 -12.02
C SER A 328 4.42 19.16 -12.98
N GLU A 329 5.00 18.48 -13.97
CA GLU A 329 4.26 17.59 -14.88
C GLU A 329 3.93 16.24 -14.23
N PHE A 330 4.55 15.94 -13.08
CA PHE A 330 4.41 14.70 -12.33
C PHE A 330 3.37 14.77 -11.22
N ASP A 331 2.76 15.94 -11.00
CA ASP A 331 1.78 16.12 -9.93
C ASP A 331 0.38 16.45 -10.45
N VAL A 332 -0.61 16.13 -9.62
CA VAL A 332 -1.97 16.68 -9.76
C VAL A 332 -1.96 18.19 -9.51
N GLN A 333 -2.70 18.95 -10.33
CA GLN A 333 -2.87 20.39 -10.14
C GLN A 333 -4.29 20.68 -9.61
N PHE A 334 -4.39 21.26 -8.42
CA PHE A 334 -5.65 21.70 -7.81
C PHE A 334 -5.98 23.14 -8.25
N ASP A 335 -5.90 23.41 -9.55
CA ASP A 335 -6.10 24.73 -10.14
C ASP A 335 -7.57 25.07 -10.45
N ASP A 336 -8.47 24.07 -10.36
CA ASP A 336 -9.93 24.24 -10.44
C ASP A 336 -10.61 23.81 -9.14
N LEU A 337 -10.82 24.75 -8.23
CA LEU A 337 -11.51 24.51 -6.95
C LEU A 337 -13.01 24.15 -7.12
N ALA A 338 -13.57 24.22 -8.32
CA ALA A 338 -14.93 23.75 -8.61
C ALA A 338 -14.96 22.30 -9.13
N ALA A 339 -13.80 21.71 -9.42
CA ALA A 339 -13.70 20.34 -9.88
C ALA A 339 -13.85 19.32 -8.74
N THR A 340 -14.16 18.07 -9.13
CA THR A 340 -14.03 16.90 -8.26
C THR A 340 -12.78 16.15 -8.66
N TYR A 341 -11.92 15.89 -7.68
CA TYR A 341 -10.71 15.10 -7.84
C TYR A 341 -10.95 13.72 -7.22
N TYR A 342 -10.57 12.64 -7.90
CA TYR A 342 -10.67 11.29 -7.34
C TYR A 342 -9.31 10.82 -6.86
N PHE A 343 -9.25 10.12 -5.74
CA PHE A 343 -8.02 9.53 -5.24
C PHE A 343 -8.21 8.13 -4.66
N GLY A 344 -7.12 7.38 -4.64
CA GLY A 344 -7.00 6.11 -3.92
C GLY A 344 -6.11 6.27 -2.70
N ILE A 345 -6.38 5.51 -1.64
CA ILE A 345 -5.57 5.52 -0.42
C ILE A 345 -5.26 4.09 0.05
N ALA A 346 -4.04 3.91 0.55
CA ALA A 346 -3.54 2.66 1.08
C ALA A 346 -2.65 2.89 2.30
N ASN A 347 -2.67 1.96 3.25
CA ASN A 347 -1.81 1.96 4.43
C ASN A 347 -1.06 0.62 4.55
N PHE A 348 0.14 0.67 5.11
CA PHE A 348 1.03 -0.47 5.26
C PHE A 348 1.42 -0.54 6.73
N ASP A 349 1.00 -1.59 7.42
CA ASP A 349 1.50 -1.93 8.76
C ASP A 349 2.68 -2.89 8.58
N ASN A 350 3.89 -2.42 8.91
CA ASN A 350 5.14 -3.17 8.83
C ASN A 350 5.29 -3.99 7.54
N ALA A 351 4.93 -3.42 6.38
CA ALA A 351 4.78 -4.19 5.14
C ALA A 351 5.48 -3.54 3.95
N GLN A 352 6.26 -4.33 3.21
CA GLN A 352 6.97 -3.84 2.03
C GLN A 352 6.02 -3.56 0.86
N VAL A 353 5.14 -4.50 0.51
CA VAL A 353 4.22 -4.36 -0.64
C VAL A 353 2.76 -4.66 -0.31
N ARG A 354 2.47 -5.46 0.72
CA ARG A 354 1.12 -5.91 1.07
C ARG A 354 0.36 -4.90 1.94
N HIS A 355 0.09 -3.74 1.35
CA HIS A 355 -0.78 -2.75 1.96
C HIS A 355 -2.22 -3.23 2.07
N SER A 356 -2.94 -2.67 3.05
CA SER A 356 -4.38 -2.54 2.96
C SER A 356 -4.75 -1.40 2.03
N PHE A 357 -5.90 -1.48 1.37
CA PHE A 357 -6.35 -0.47 0.42
C PHE A 357 -7.85 -0.24 0.49
N ALA A 358 -8.27 0.99 0.19
CA ALA A 358 -9.66 1.31 -0.11
C ALA A 358 -10.03 0.68 -1.46
N ARG A 359 -11.18 0.00 -1.52
CA ARG A 359 -11.61 -0.66 -2.76
C ARG A 359 -12.07 0.35 -3.81
N ASP A 360 -12.89 1.30 -3.37
CA ASP A 360 -13.53 2.29 -4.22
C ASP A 360 -12.77 3.62 -4.09
N PRO A 361 -12.72 4.46 -5.14
CA PRO A 361 -12.07 5.77 -5.06
C PRO A 361 -12.84 6.72 -4.13
N MET A 362 -12.12 7.69 -3.58
CA MET A 362 -12.69 8.79 -2.82
C MET A 362 -12.80 10.03 -3.69
N ALA A 363 -13.95 10.69 -3.64
CA ALA A 363 -14.11 12.03 -4.22
C ALA A 363 -13.54 13.08 -3.26
N PHE A 364 -12.84 14.07 -3.81
CA PHE A 364 -12.27 15.22 -3.12
C PHE A 364 -12.74 16.52 -3.77
N VAL A 365 -13.26 17.44 -2.97
CA VAL A 365 -13.80 18.73 -3.42
C VAL A 365 -13.38 19.86 -2.48
N PHE A 366 -13.37 21.09 -2.99
CA PHE A 366 -13.11 22.28 -2.20
C PHE A 366 -14.42 23.01 -1.86
N GLN A 367 -14.58 23.41 -0.60
CA GLN A 367 -15.69 24.27 -0.18
C GLN A 367 -15.38 25.73 -0.51
N GLN A 368 -16.09 26.28 -1.51
CA GLN A 368 -15.94 27.67 -1.95
C GLN A 368 -16.74 28.67 -1.10
#